data_AF-A0A9D9VDF8-F1
#
_entry.id   AF-A0A9D9VDF8-F1
#
_cell.length_a   1.000
_cell.length_b   1.000
_cell.length_c   1.000
_cell.angle_alpha   90.00
_cell.angle_beta   90.00
_cell.angle_gamma   90.00
#
_symmetry.space_group_name_H-M   'P 1'
#
loop_
_entity.id
_entity.type
_entity.pdbx_description
1 polymer ?
#
loop_
_entity_poly.entity_id
_entity_poly.type
_entity_poly.pdbx_seq_one_letter_code
_entity_poly.pdbx_strand_id
1 'polypeptide(L)'
;MDKTNKIKILEKKLYKHLKDRDWHLLRPVDLSKSIMIEGAELLEIFQWENLSLEEIKKDKEKIAQIKEELADVLIYAMELSVLLDLDTEKIINTKLRAVQKKYPAKLMKKSSSKGGSSDSEYWRIKKEYRLNKNKA
;
A
#
# COMPACT_ATOMS: atom_id res chain seq x y z
N MET A 1 -13.69 23.63 13.39
CA MET A 1 -14.02 23.59 11.95
C MET A 1 -13.80 22.18 11.47
N ASP A 2 -14.90 21.52 11.11
CA ASP A 2 -14.99 20.14 10.67
C ASP A 2 -14.08 19.94 9.44
N LYS A 3 -12.96 19.24 9.63
CA LYS A 3 -12.15 18.76 8.51
C LYS A 3 -12.98 17.66 7.87
N THR A 4 -13.85 18.02 6.94
CA THR A 4 -14.55 17.07 6.09
C THR A 4 -13.53 16.03 5.64
N ASN A 5 -13.70 14.80 6.10
CA ASN A 5 -12.70 13.77 5.97
C ASN A 5 -12.47 13.51 4.48
N LYS A 6 -11.33 13.95 3.93
CA LYS A 6 -11.03 13.87 2.50
C LYS A 6 -11.11 12.43 1.98
N ILE A 7 -10.76 11.45 2.83
CA ILE A 7 -10.91 10.02 2.51
C ILE A 7 -12.39 9.66 2.38
N LYS A 8 -13.26 10.13 3.29
CA LYS A 8 -14.71 9.92 3.16
C LYS A 8 -15.30 10.57 1.91
N ILE A 9 -14.79 11.72 1.48
CA ILE A 9 -15.21 12.33 0.20
C ILE A 9 -14.83 11.40 -0.96
N LEU A 10 -13.62 10.85 -0.94
CA LEU A 10 -13.14 9.93 -1.98
C LEU A 10 -13.91 8.60 -1.96
N GLU A 11 -14.14 7.99 -0.79
CA GLU A 11 -14.96 6.78 -0.63
C GLU A 11 -16.37 6.98 -1.21
N LYS A 12 -17.00 8.14 -0.97
CA LYS A 12 -18.30 8.47 -1.57
C LYS A 12 -18.23 8.58 -3.10
N LYS A 13 -17.18 9.19 -3.63
CA LYS A 13 -16.96 9.30 -5.09
C LYS A 13 -16.76 7.92 -5.72
N LEU A 14 -15.99 7.04 -5.08
CA LEU A 14 -15.77 5.66 -5.52
C LEU A 14 -17.05 4.82 -5.43
N TYR A 15 -17.81 4.93 -4.34
CA TYR A 15 -19.10 4.26 -4.24
C TYR A 15 -20.06 4.67 -5.37
N LYS A 16 -20.12 5.98 -5.68
CA LYS A 16 -20.89 6.46 -6.82
C LYS A 16 -20.35 5.90 -8.14
N HIS A 17 -19.03 5.89 -8.34
CA HIS A 17 -18.40 5.30 -9.53
C HIS A 17 -18.80 3.84 -9.74
N LEU A 18 -18.78 3.03 -8.67
CA LEU A 18 -19.21 1.63 -8.69
C LEU A 18 -20.71 1.49 -8.97
N LYS A 19 -21.53 2.33 -8.34
CA LYS A 19 -23.00 2.31 -8.53
C LYS A 19 -23.41 2.70 -9.94
N ASP A 20 -22.81 3.74 -10.51
CA ASP A 20 -23.10 4.23 -11.86
C ASP A 20 -22.77 3.20 -12.97
N ARG A 21 -22.07 2.11 -12.64
CA ARG A 21 -21.65 1.02 -13.56
C ARG A 21 -22.17 -0.36 -13.16
N ASP A 22 -23.01 -0.44 -12.13
CA ASP A 22 -23.43 -1.71 -11.51
C ASP A 22 -22.28 -2.58 -10.95
N TRP A 23 -21.09 -2.00 -10.78
CA TRP A 23 -19.91 -2.67 -10.24
C TRP A 23 -19.94 -2.86 -8.72
N HIS A 24 -20.92 -2.27 -8.05
CA HIS A 24 -21.23 -2.61 -6.66
C HIS A 24 -21.70 -4.08 -6.48
N LEU A 25 -21.94 -4.81 -7.58
CA LEU A 25 -22.25 -6.24 -7.61
C LEU A 25 -21.01 -7.13 -7.81
N LEU A 26 -19.83 -6.54 -8.02
CA LEU A 26 -18.58 -7.29 -8.12
C LEU A 26 -18.33 -8.07 -6.83
N ARG A 27 -17.64 -9.21 -6.95
CA ARG A 27 -17.21 -9.97 -5.77
C ARG A 27 -15.87 -9.42 -5.29
N PRO A 28 -15.53 -9.56 -3.99
CA PRO A 28 -14.23 -9.14 -3.47
C PRO A 28 -13.03 -9.72 -4.23
N VAL A 29 -13.16 -10.95 -4.75
CA VAL A 29 -12.13 -11.61 -5.55
C VAL A 29 -11.86 -10.89 -6.89
N ASP A 30 -12.87 -10.24 -7.45
CA ASP A 30 -12.74 -9.56 -8.75
C ASP A 30 -11.87 -8.30 -8.59
N LEU A 31 -12.13 -7.47 -7.58
CA LEU A 31 -11.26 -6.33 -7.23
C LEU A 31 -9.88 -6.77 -6.72
N SER A 32 -9.80 -7.90 -5.99
CA SER A 32 -8.50 -8.42 -5.54
C SER A 32 -7.60 -8.83 -6.72
N LYS A 33 -8.20 -9.34 -7.81
CA LYS A 33 -7.46 -9.62 -9.04
C LYS A 33 -6.99 -8.33 -9.69
N SER A 34 -7.85 -7.32 -9.82
CA SER A 34 -7.46 -6.01 -10.36
C SER A 34 -6.27 -5.42 -9.61
N ILE A 35 -6.29 -5.41 -8.27
CA ILE A 35 -5.15 -4.93 -7.45
C ILE A 35 -3.85 -5.67 -7.80
N MET A 36 -3.90 -6.96 -8.09
CA MET A 36 -2.71 -7.74 -8.48
C MET A 36 -2.26 -7.49 -9.91
N ILE A 37 -3.19 -7.22 -10.83
CA ILE A 37 -2.88 -6.85 -12.21
C ILE A 37 -2.19 -5.49 -12.22
N GLU A 38 -2.80 -4.45 -11.65
CA GLU A 38 -2.19 -3.11 -11.62
C GLU A 38 -0.91 -3.06 -10.77
N GLY A 39 -0.83 -3.92 -9.74
CA GLY A 39 0.40 -4.10 -8.99
C GLY A 39 1.53 -4.69 -9.81
N ALA A 40 1.22 -5.51 -10.83
CA ALA A 40 2.18 -6.04 -11.79
C ALA A 40 2.54 -4.98 -12.86
N GLU A 41 1.58 -4.19 -13.33
CA GLU A 41 1.83 -3.07 -14.26
C GLU A 41 2.74 -2.01 -13.62
N LEU A 42 2.48 -1.65 -12.34
CA LEU A 42 3.39 -0.79 -11.56
C LEU A 42 4.80 -1.38 -11.43
N LEU A 43 4.92 -2.70 -11.32
CA LEU A 43 6.22 -3.38 -11.24
C LEU A 43 6.95 -3.38 -12.58
N GLU A 44 6.23 -3.48 -13.70
CA GLU A 44 6.77 -3.52 -15.07
C GLU A 44 7.64 -2.29 -15.38
N ILE A 45 7.30 -1.12 -14.83
CA ILE A 45 8.08 0.13 -14.96
C ILE A 45 9.56 -0.04 -14.54
N PHE A 46 9.83 -0.99 -13.64
CA PHE A 46 11.15 -1.29 -13.10
C PHE A 46 11.77 -2.59 -13.67
N GLN A 47 11.11 -3.26 -14.62
CA GLN A 47 11.52 -4.60 -15.08
C GLN A 47 12.95 -4.66 -15.62
N TRP A 48 13.39 -3.61 -16.31
CA TRP A 48 14.66 -3.58 -17.05
C TRP A 48 15.76 -2.74 -16.40
N GLU A 49 15.43 -1.97 -15.35
CA GLU A 49 16.32 -0.97 -14.79
C GLU A 49 16.20 -0.89 -13.27
N ASN A 50 17.35 -0.85 -12.58
CA ASN A 50 17.41 -0.66 -11.13
C ASN A 50 17.74 0.79 -10.81
N LEU A 51 16.75 1.67 -10.92
CA LEU A 51 16.93 3.10 -10.66
C LEU A 51 16.78 3.44 -9.19
N SER A 52 17.67 4.31 -8.70
CA SER A 52 17.54 4.90 -7.38
C SER A 52 16.36 5.87 -7.30
N LEU A 53 15.92 6.20 -6.09
CA LEU A 53 14.85 7.19 -5.86
C LEU A 53 15.16 8.55 -6.49
N GLU A 54 16.44 8.97 -6.47
CA GLU A 54 16.84 10.27 -7.01
C GLU A 54 16.91 10.28 -8.54
N GLU A 55 17.18 9.14 -9.18
CA GLU A 55 17.07 8.98 -10.63
C GLU A 55 15.59 9.01 -11.05
N ILE A 56 14.74 8.24 -10.38
CA ILE A 56 13.29 8.21 -10.64
C ILE A 56 12.68 9.61 -10.50
N LYS A 57 13.00 10.36 -9.44
CA LYS A 57 12.45 11.72 -9.25
C LYS A 57 12.80 12.70 -10.36
N LYS A 58 13.90 12.48 -11.09
CA LYS A 58 14.36 13.34 -12.19
C LYS A 58 13.79 12.89 -13.53
N ASP A 59 13.40 11.62 -13.63
CA ASP A 59 12.75 11.06 -14.81
C ASP A 59 11.25 11.39 -14.81
N LYS A 60 10.87 12.37 -15.64
CA LYS A 60 9.48 12.84 -15.73
C LYS A 60 8.55 11.79 -16.34
N GLU A 61 9.06 10.96 -17.25
CA GLU A 61 8.27 9.96 -17.96
C GLU A 61 7.94 8.80 -17.02
N LYS A 62 8.94 8.26 -16.32
CA LYS A 62 8.70 7.22 -15.31
C LYS A 62 7.82 7.71 -14.17
N ILE A 63 7.96 8.95 -13.72
CA ILE A 63 7.05 9.52 -12.71
C ILE A 63 5.61 9.59 -13.22
N ALA A 64 5.39 9.85 -14.51
CA ALA A 64 4.05 9.84 -15.09
C ALA A 64 3.46 8.41 -15.07
N GLN A 65 4.21 7.42 -15.57
CA GLN A 65 3.80 6.01 -15.55
C GLN A 65 3.53 5.53 -14.12
N ILE A 66 4.43 5.80 -13.16
CA ILE A 66 4.25 5.42 -11.76
C ILE A 66 2.98 6.05 -11.17
N LYS A 67 2.64 7.28 -11.54
CA LYS A 67 1.44 7.94 -11.03
C LYS A 67 0.17 7.27 -11.52
N GLU A 68 0.15 6.81 -12.76
CA GLU A 68 -1.00 6.12 -13.36
C GLU A 68 -1.20 4.77 -12.66
N GLU A 69 -0.19 3.89 -12.70
CA GLU A 69 -0.32 2.54 -12.13
C GLU A 69 -0.51 2.54 -10.60
N LEU A 70 0.17 3.46 -9.90
CA LEU A 70 -0.04 3.61 -8.46
C LEU A 70 -1.45 4.12 -8.15
N ALA A 71 -2.01 5.00 -8.98
CA ALA A 71 -3.38 5.46 -8.78
C ALA A 71 -4.37 4.31 -8.96
N ASP A 72 -4.16 3.43 -9.95
CA ASP A 72 -5.05 2.30 -10.19
C ASP A 72 -5.00 1.26 -9.05
N VAL A 73 -3.80 0.93 -8.55
CA VAL A 73 -3.65 0.10 -7.33
C VAL A 73 -4.40 0.70 -6.14
N LEU A 74 -4.28 2.02 -5.93
CA LEU A 74 -4.94 2.70 -4.82
C LEU A 74 -6.47 2.76 -5.00
N ILE A 75 -6.95 3.00 -6.22
CA ILE A 75 -8.37 3.04 -6.54
C ILE A 75 -9.00 1.69 -6.25
N TYR A 76 -8.48 0.59 -6.82
CA TYR A 76 -9.07 -0.73 -6.60
C TYR A 76 -8.98 -1.19 -5.14
N ALA A 77 -7.91 -0.83 -4.42
CA ALA A 77 -7.81 -1.12 -2.98
C ALA A 77 -8.86 -0.35 -2.15
N MET A 78 -9.13 0.91 -2.49
CA MET A 78 -10.16 1.71 -1.85
C MET A 78 -11.57 1.25 -2.25
N GLU A 79 -11.81 0.92 -3.51
CA GLU A 79 -13.08 0.34 -3.97
C GLU A 79 -13.39 -0.96 -3.25
N LEU A 80 -12.39 -1.82 -3.04
CA LEU A 80 -12.56 -3.04 -2.26
C LEU A 80 -12.96 -2.73 -0.82
N SER A 81 -12.36 -1.70 -0.21
CA SER A 81 -12.72 -1.25 1.13
C SER A 81 -14.16 -0.74 1.18
N VAL A 82 -14.56 0.07 0.19
CA VAL A 82 -15.93 0.59 0.05
C VAL A 82 -16.95 -0.53 -0.17
N LEU A 83 -16.65 -1.49 -1.05
CA LEU A 83 -17.53 -2.63 -1.35
C LEU A 83 -17.76 -3.52 -0.12
N LEU A 84 -16.75 -3.65 0.73
CA LEU A 84 -16.80 -4.42 1.97
C LEU A 84 -17.29 -3.61 3.18
N ASP A 85 -17.73 -2.37 2.97
CA ASP A 85 -18.17 -1.43 4.02
C ASP A 85 -17.11 -1.22 5.13
N LEU A 86 -15.84 -1.17 4.72
CA LEU A 86 -14.69 -0.92 5.58
C LEU A 86 -14.36 0.58 5.60
N ASP A 87 -14.02 1.08 6.79
CA ASP A 87 -13.46 2.42 6.93
C ASP A 87 -11.98 2.42 6.55
N THR A 88 -11.65 2.97 5.37
CA THR A 88 -10.30 2.94 4.78
C THR A 88 -9.28 3.60 5.72
N GLU A 89 -9.61 4.74 6.31
CA GLU A 89 -8.72 5.45 7.22
C GLU A 89 -8.45 4.62 8.49
N LYS A 90 -9.48 3.99 9.05
CA LYS A 90 -9.38 3.17 10.25
C LYS A 90 -8.53 1.92 10.00
N ILE A 91 -8.71 1.21 8.88
CA ILE A 91 -7.93 0.00 8.57
C ILE A 91 -6.45 0.35 8.38
N ILE A 92 -6.14 1.45 7.68
CA ILE A 92 -4.76 1.91 7.46
C ILE A 92 -4.12 2.31 8.79
N ASN A 93 -4.79 3.13 9.60
CA ASN A 93 -4.25 3.58 10.88
C ASN A 93 -4.04 2.43 11.87
N THR A 94 -4.96 1.47 11.91
CA THR A 94 -4.83 0.27 12.74
C THR A 94 -3.61 -0.55 12.31
N LYS A 95 -3.46 -0.80 11.00
CA LYS A 95 -2.31 -1.52 10.46
C LYS A 95 -1.01 -0.78 10.71
N LEU A 96 -0.98 0.54 10.53
CA LEU A 96 0.20 1.38 10.73
C LEU A 96 0.68 1.33 12.19
N ARG A 97 -0.23 1.44 13.17
CA ARG A 97 0.11 1.28 14.60
C ARG A 97 0.70 -0.09 14.90
N ALA A 98 0.12 -1.15 14.34
CA ALA A 98 0.65 -2.51 14.48
C ALA A 98 2.05 -2.66 13.85
N VAL A 99 2.28 -2.06 12.68
CA VAL A 99 3.59 -2.02 12.00
C VAL A 99 4.61 -1.24 12.84
N GLN A 100 4.26 -0.08 13.40
CA GLN A 100 5.15 0.72 14.25
C GLN A 100 5.54 0.00 15.54
N LYS A 101 4.60 -0.73 16.17
CA LYS A 101 4.88 -1.56 17.33
C LYS A 101 5.81 -2.72 16.97
N LYS A 102 5.59 -3.34 15.80
CA LYS A 102 6.39 -4.47 15.32
C LYS A 102 7.80 -4.06 14.88
N TYR A 103 7.93 -2.91 14.23
CA TYR A 103 9.18 -2.38 13.69
C TYR A 103 9.47 -0.97 14.25
N PRO A 104 9.93 -0.87 15.52
CA PRO A 104 10.20 0.42 16.15
C PRO A 104 11.25 1.23 15.37
N ALA A 105 10.99 2.52 15.13
CA ALA A 105 11.86 3.37 14.33
C ALA A 105 13.32 3.43 14.83
N LYS A 106 13.52 3.37 16.16
CA LYS A 106 14.86 3.35 16.78
C LYS A 106 15.71 2.15 16.35
N LEU A 107 15.07 1.00 16.08
CA LEU A 107 15.75 -0.23 15.65
C LEU A 107 15.88 -0.31 14.12
N MET A 108 15.06 0.43 13.38
CA MET A 108 15.02 0.40 11.90
C MET A 108 15.87 1.48 11.25
N LYS A 109 16.26 2.54 11.97
CA LYS A 109 17.18 3.54 11.46
C LYS A 109 18.57 2.90 11.28
N LYS A 110 19.14 3.00 10.07
CA LYS A 110 20.53 2.64 9.86
C LYS A 110 21.41 3.51 10.77
N SER A 111 22.17 2.86 11.64
CA SER A 111 23.27 3.50 12.37
C SER A 111 24.29 4.01 11.34
N SER A 112 24.64 5.30 11.42
CA SER A 112 25.66 5.92 10.58
C SER A 112 27.07 5.40 10.86
N SER A 113 27.26 4.57 11.90
CA SER A 113 28.54 3.97 12.24
C SER A 113 28.63 2.52 11.76
N LYS A 114 29.42 2.34 10.69
CA LYS A 114 30.10 1.11 10.23
C LYS A 114 29.20 -0.03 9.71
N GLY A 115 29.56 -0.50 8.53
CA GLY A 115 28.84 -1.52 7.77
C GLY A 115 28.67 -2.82 8.55
N GLY A 116 27.42 -3.28 8.61
CA GLY A 116 27.07 -4.53 9.26
C GLY A 116 25.75 -4.44 10.01
N SER A 117 24.67 -4.81 9.30
CA SER A 117 23.50 -5.46 9.89
C SER A 117 22.41 -4.61 10.58
N SER A 118 21.76 -3.67 9.86
CA SER A 118 20.33 -3.44 10.12
C SER A 118 19.47 -4.63 9.68
N ASP A 119 20.01 -5.45 8.77
CA ASP A 119 19.31 -6.60 8.19
C ASP A 119 19.09 -7.72 9.22
N SER A 120 20.05 -8.05 10.11
CA SER A 120 19.85 -9.15 11.07
C SER A 120 18.67 -8.92 12.02
N GLU A 121 18.50 -7.69 12.52
CA GLU A 121 17.47 -7.37 13.51
C GLU A 121 16.07 -7.32 12.87
N TYR A 122 15.97 -6.74 11.66
CA TYR A 122 14.75 -6.80 10.85
C TYR A 122 14.35 -8.25 10.55
N TRP A 123 15.30 -9.07 10.09
CA TRP A 123 15.04 -10.48 9.79
C TRP A 123 14.68 -11.28 11.05
N ARG A 124 15.29 -10.98 12.21
CA ARG A 124 14.96 -11.58 13.51
C ARG A 124 13.51 -11.30 13.90
N ILE A 125 13.11 -10.02 13.95
CA ILE A 125 11.73 -9.60 14.25
C ILE A 125 10.72 -10.24 13.27
N LYS A 126 11.06 -10.27 11.99
CA LYS A 126 10.20 -10.87 10.95
C LYS A 126 10.05 -12.38 11.13
N LYS A 127 11.14 -13.09 11.47
CA LYS A 127 11.15 -14.54 11.73
C LYS A 127 10.34 -14.89 12.98
N GLU A 128 10.55 -14.20 14.10
CA GLU A 128 9.80 -14.39 15.35
C GLU A 128 8.30 -14.17 15.16
N TYR A 129 7.91 -13.11 14.43
CA TYR A 129 6.50 -12.88 14.13
C TYR A 129 5.87 -13.99 13.28
N ARG A 130 6.56 -14.49 12.25
CA ARG A 130 6.06 -15.59 11.42
C ARG A 130 5.87 -16.87 12.25
N LEU A 131 6.81 -17.16 13.16
CA LEU A 131 6.72 -18.30 14.08
C LEU A 131 5.56 -18.18 15.06
N ASN A 132 5.32 -16.99 15.62
CA ASN A 132 4.23 -16.77 16.57
C ASN A 132 2.85 -16.71 15.91
N LYS A 133 2.74 -16.24 14.65
CA LYS A 133 1.47 -16.24 13.89
C LYS A 133 0.99 -17.65 13.53
N ASN A 134 1.91 -18.60 13.36
CA ASN A 134 1.57 -19.99 13.01
C ASN A 134 1.25 -20.87 14.24
N LYS A 135 1.27 -20.31 15.45
CA LYS A 135 0.99 -20.99 16.73
C LYS A 135 -0.36 -20.61 17.36
N ALA A 136 -1.09 -19.69 16.73
CA ALA A 136 -2.41 -19.20 17.14
C ALA A 136 -3.43 -19.56 16.06
#